data_AF-A0A2Z5FWJ5-F1
#
_entry.id   AF-A0A2Z5FWJ5-F1
#
_cell.length_a   1.000
_cell.length_b   1.000
_cell.length_c   1.000
_cell.angle_alpha   90.00
_cell.angle_beta   90.00
_cell.angle_gamma   90.00
#
_symmetry.space_group_name_H-M   'P 1'
#
loop_
_entity.id
_entity.type
_entity.pdbx_description
1 polymer ?
#
loop_
_entity_poly.entity_id
_entity_poly.type
_entity_poly.pdbx_seq_one_letter_code
_entity_poly.pdbx_strand_id
1 'polypeptide(L)'
;MANMLIPFEERNLTPNQVEHLDKRRAWGLTLQVIAGLLAIIGVVLWLWVGQDLTYSPGWIHPMFYYDAIVWVAAVVLIGIGSALRRGAPEF
;
A
#
# COMPACT_ATOMS: atom_id res chain seq x y z
N MET A 1 25.80 23.20 9.83
CA MET A 1 25.93 22.68 8.45
C MET A 1 24.57 22.17 8.01
N ALA A 2 24.15 22.42 6.76
CA ALA A 2 22.86 21.94 6.27
C ALA A 2 22.88 20.40 6.18
N ASN A 3 21.83 19.74 6.69
CA ASN A 3 21.72 18.29 6.59
C ASN A 3 21.47 17.90 5.13
N MET A 4 22.48 17.31 4.49
CA MET A 4 22.40 16.89 3.08
C MET A 4 21.47 15.70 2.85
N LEU A 5 21.12 14.95 3.91
CA LEU A 5 20.21 13.81 3.84
C LEU A 5 18.77 14.24 3.54
N ILE A 6 18.41 15.46 3.96
CA ILE A 6 17.08 16.02 3.71
C ILE A 6 17.03 16.51 2.25
N PRO A 7 16.00 16.13 1.46
CA PRO A 7 15.77 16.67 0.12
C PRO A 7 15.81 18.19 0.12
N PHE A 8 16.36 18.80 -0.93
CA PHE A 8 16.49 20.26 -1.01
C PHE A 8 15.14 20.97 -0.77
N GLU A 9 14.05 20.40 -1.28
CA GLU A 9 12.67 20.88 -1.14
C GLU A 9 12.18 20.88 0.32
N GLU A 10 12.73 20.03 1.18
CA GLU A 10 12.30 19.84 2.57
C GLU A 10 13.15 20.62 3.59
N ARG A 11 14.25 21.28 3.16
CA ARG A 11 15.21 21.94 4.07
C ARG A 11 14.75 23.27 4.67
N ASN A 12 13.81 23.96 4.01
CA ASN A 12 13.35 25.31 4.39
C ASN A 12 11.84 25.35 4.66
N LEU A 13 11.25 24.24 5.13
CA LEU A 13 9.84 24.18 5.44
C LEU A 13 9.51 24.95 6.73
N THR A 14 8.41 25.67 6.70
CA THR A 14 7.79 26.23 7.90
C THR A 14 7.24 25.11 8.79
N PRO A 15 7.04 25.34 10.11
CA PRO A 15 6.48 24.32 11.01
C PRO A 15 5.18 23.70 10.52
N ASN A 16 4.25 24.51 9.98
CA ASN A 16 2.98 24.00 9.44
C ASN A 16 3.16 23.11 8.20
N GLN A 17 4.19 23.36 7.38
CA GLN A 17 4.48 22.54 6.21
C GLN A 17 5.13 21.21 6.60
N VAL A 18 5.93 21.19 7.67
CA VAL A 18 6.48 19.95 8.25
C VAL A 18 5.34 19.07 8.78
N GLU A 19 4.41 19.63 9.55
CA GLU A 19 3.26 18.86 10.04
C GLU A 19 2.42 18.25 8.90
N HIS A 20 2.23 19.01 7.81
CA HIS A 20 1.53 18.50 6.63
C HIS A 20 2.29 17.35 5.95
N LEU A 21 3.62 17.47 5.86
CA LEU A 21 4.50 16.45 5.30
C LEU A 21 4.45 15.15 6.14
N ASP A 22 4.56 15.28 7.46
CA ASP A 22 4.51 14.14 8.39
C ASP A 22 3.16 13.44 8.30
N LYS A 23 2.06 14.20 8.26
CA LYS A 23 0.71 13.66 8.07
C LYS A 23 0.56 12.92 6.75
N ARG A 24 1.11 13.45 5.65
CA ARG A 24 1.13 12.77 4.34
C ARG A 24 1.85 11.43 4.44
N ARG A 25 3.03 11.40 5.09
CA ARG A 25 3.84 10.18 5.27
C ARG A 25 3.15 9.16 6.17
N ALA A 26 2.50 9.62 7.25
CA ALA A 26 1.72 8.77 8.14
C ALA A 26 0.58 8.07 7.39
N TRP A 27 -0.17 8.82 6.56
CA TRP A 27 -1.16 8.22 5.66
C TRP A 27 -0.53 7.21 4.71
N GLY A 28 0.64 7.52 4.13
CA GLY A 28 1.36 6.59 3.28
C GLY A 28 1.72 5.28 3.99
N LEU A 29 2.16 5.34 5.26
CA LEU A 29 2.42 4.16 6.08
C LEU A 29 1.13 3.38 6.37
N THR A 30 0.05 4.07 6.74
CA THR A 30 -1.25 3.43 6.97
C THR A 30 -1.71 2.66 5.74
N LEU A 31 -1.60 3.24 4.53
CA LEU A 31 -1.96 2.54 3.29
C LEU A 31 -1.07 1.32 3.04
N GLN A 32 0.22 1.39 3.33
CA GLN A 32 1.12 0.24 3.21
C GLN A 32 0.77 -0.88 4.20
N VAL A 33 0.37 -0.54 5.44
CA VAL A 33 -0.09 -1.52 6.43
C VAL A 33 -1.38 -2.20 5.95
N ILE A 34 -2.35 -1.44 5.45
CA ILE A 34 -3.59 -1.99 4.88
C ILE A 34 -3.27 -2.90 3.69
N ALA A 35 -2.37 -2.48 2.80
CA ALA A 35 -1.92 -3.31 1.68
C ALA A 35 -1.30 -4.63 2.15
N GLY A 36 -0.50 -4.60 3.22
CA GLY A 36 0.07 -5.81 3.83
C GLY A 36 -0.98 -6.75 4.39
N LEU A 37 -2.00 -6.21 5.09
CA LEU A 37 -3.12 -7.01 5.59
C LEU A 37 -3.93 -7.64 4.44
N LEU A 38 -4.18 -6.89 3.37
CA LEU A 38 -4.83 -7.41 2.17
C LEU A 38 -3.98 -8.50 1.49
N ALA A 39 -2.66 -8.32 1.40
CA ALA A 39 -1.78 -9.34 0.84
C ALA A 39 -1.85 -10.65 1.65
N ILE A 40 -1.90 -10.57 2.99
CA ILE A 40 -2.11 -11.76 3.84
C ILE A 40 -3.45 -12.43 3.51
N ILE A 41 -4.53 -11.66 3.40
CA ILE A 41 -5.85 -12.17 3.03
C ILE A 41 -5.80 -12.82 1.63
N GLY A 42 -5.15 -12.18 0.67
CA GLY A 42 -4.96 -12.70 -0.69
C GLY A 42 -4.22 -14.03 -0.69
N VAL A 43 -3.13 -14.17 0.07
CA VAL A 43 -2.42 -15.46 0.23
C VAL A 43 -3.35 -16.55 0.77
N VAL A 44 -4.22 -16.23 1.72
CA VAL A 44 -5.19 -17.20 2.25
C VAL A 44 -6.24 -17.58 1.20
N LEU A 45 -6.77 -16.60 0.44
CA LEU A 45 -7.72 -16.85 -0.64
C LEU A 45 -7.11 -17.68 -1.76
N TRP A 46 -5.85 -17.42 -2.11
CA TRP A 46 -5.10 -18.12 -3.15
C TRP A 46 -5.11 -19.65 -2.98
N LEU A 47 -5.12 -20.14 -1.73
CA LEU A 47 -5.20 -21.57 -1.42
C LEU A 47 -6.45 -22.24 -2.01
N TRP A 48 -7.54 -21.48 -2.17
CA TRP A 48 -8.84 -21.96 -2.65
C TRP A 48 -9.08 -21.67 -4.13
N VAL A 49 -8.32 -20.74 -4.74
CA VAL A 49 -8.50 -20.31 -6.13
C VAL A 49 -8.41 -21.48 -7.10
N GLY A 50 -7.44 -22.38 -6.91
CA GLY A 50 -7.28 -23.55 -7.79
C GLY A 50 -8.48 -24.49 -7.77
N GLN A 51 -9.06 -24.72 -6.58
CA GLN A 51 -10.27 -25.54 -6.44
C GLN A 51 -11.48 -24.84 -7.08
N ASP A 52 -11.63 -23.55 -6.84
CA ASP A 52 -12.75 -22.76 -7.34
C ASP A 52 -12.75 -22.67 -8.88
N LEU A 53 -11.57 -22.49 -9.50
CA LEU A 53 -11.43 -22.49 -10.95
C LEU A 53 -11.68 -23.86 -11.61
N THR A 54 -11.45 -24.94 -10.87
CA THR A 54 -11.58 -26.31 -11.42
C THR A 54 -13.00 -26.86 -11.27
N TYR A 55 -13.63 -26.62 -10.12
CA TYR A 55 -14.88 -27.29 -9.76
C TYR A 55 -16.12 -26.42 -9.89
N SER A 56 -15.99 -25.10 -9.87
CA SER A 56 -17.16 -24.23 -9.94
C SER A 56 -17.70 -24.11 -11.37
N PRO A 57 -19.02 -24.15 -11.57
CA PRO A 57 -19.62 -24.18 -12.90
C PRO A 57 -19.66 -22.81 -13.56
N GLY A 58 -19.41 -22.79 -14.87
CA GLY A 58 -19.57 -21.59 -15.70
C GLY A 58 -18.61 -20.47 -15.30
N TRP A 59 -19.15 -19.32 -14.90
CA TRP A 59 -18.39 -18.13 -14.48
C TRP A 59 -18.49 -17.85 -12.98
N ILE A 60 -19.03 -18.78 -12.19
CA ILE A 60 -19.26 -18.60 -10.76
C ILE A 60 -17.98 -18.98 -10.01
N HIS A 61 -16.97 -18.11 -10.04
CA HIS A 61 -15.69 -18.32 -9.35
C HIS A 61 -15.48 -17.26 -8.25
N PRO A 62 -16.25 -17.32 -7.14
CA PRO A 62 -16.21 -16.30 -6.09
C PRO A 62 -14.82 -16.16 -5.45
N MET A 63 -14.10 -17.26 -5.20
CA MET A 63 -12.78 -17.18 -4.57
C MET A 63 -11.77 -16.56 -5.52
N PHE A 64 -11.83 -16.90 -6.81
CA PHE A 64 -11.00 -16.25 -7.83
C PHE A 64 -11.25 -14.73 -7.91
N TYR A 65 -12.52 -14.31 -7.95
CA TYR A 65 -12.83 -12.87 -8.04
C TYR A 65 -12.43 -12.11 -6.78
N TYR A 66 -12.66 -12.67 -5.61
CA TYR A 66 -12.24 -12.04 -4.36
C TYR A 66 -10.72 -11.95 -4.26
N ASP A 67 -9.99 -13.01 -4.61
CA ASP A 67 -8.54 -13.00 -4.63
C ASP A 67 -8.01 -11.92 -5.59
N ALA A 68 -8.54 -11.86 -6.82
CA ALA A 68 -8.16 -10.85 -7.80
C ALA A 68 -8.39 -9.42 -7.31
N ILE A 69 -9.56 -9.14 -6.71
CA ILE A 69 -9.87 -7.81 -6.16
C ILE A 69 -8.92 -7.45 -5.02
N VAL A 70 -8.65 -8.38 -4.11
CA VAL A 70 -7.75 -8.17 -2.96
C VAL A 70 -6.33 -7.87 -3.45
N TRP A 71 -5.82 -8.62 -4.43
CA TRP A 71 -4.50 -8.35 -5.01
C TRP A 71 -4.42 -7.01 -5.72
N VAL A 72 -5.43 -6.65 -6.53
CA VAL A 72 -5.49 -5.35 -7.19
C VAL A 72 -5.51 -4.22 -6.15
N ALA A 73 -6.33 -4.33 -5.12
CA ALA A 73 -6.39 -3.34 -4.04
C ALA A 73 -5.05 -3.22 -3.30
N ALA A 74 -4.40 -4.35 -2.96
CA ALA A 74 -3.10 -4.35 -2.30
C ALA A 74 -2.03 -3.63 -3.14
N VAL A 75 -1.97 -3.92 -4.45
CA VAL A 75 -1.01 -3.29 -5.39
C VAL A 75 -1.26 -1.79 -5.54
N VAL A 76 -2.52 -1.37 -5.62
CA VAL A 76 -2.85 0.06 -5.70
C VAL A 76 -2.46 0.78 -4.41
N LEU A 77 -2.81 0.22 -3.25
CA LEU A 77 -2.54 0.83 -1.95
C LEU A 77 -1.05 0.89 -1.64
N ILE A 78 -0.27 -0.15 -1.95
CA ILE A 78 1.19 -0.11 -1.77
C ILE A 78 1.85 0.90 -2.71
N GLY A 79 1.35 1.06 -3.93
CA GLY A 79 1.82 2.06 -4.89
C GLY A 79 1.57 3.49 -4.38
N ILE A 80 0.33 3.80 -3.99
CA ILE A 80 -0.03 5.11 -3.44
C ILE A 80 0.71 5.38 -2.13
N GLY A 81 0.75 4.39 -1.22
CA GLY A 81 1.44 4.52 0.06
C GLY A 81 2.93 4.80 -0.11
N SER A 82 3.58 4.11 -1.05
CA SER A 82 4.97 4.38 -1.41
C SER A 82 5.17 5.77 -2.00
N ALA A 83 4.24 6.25 -2.84
CA ALA A 83 4.30 7.60 -3.39
C ALA A 83 4.17 8.68 -2.30
N LEU A 84 3.28 8.49 -1.32
CA LEU A 84 3.07 9.43 -0.21
C LEU A 84 4.25 9.47 0.78
N ARG A 85 4.95 8.33 0.96
CA ARG A 85 6.14 8.20 1.81
C ARG A 85 7.45 8.65 1.14
N ARG A 86 7.44 9.04 -0.13
CA ARG A 86 8.64 9.58 -0.80
C ARG A 86 9.19 10.79 -0.03
N GLY A 87 10.52 10.87 0.07
CA GLY A 87 11.24 11.88 0.84
C GLY A 87 12.38 11.26 1.67
N ALA A 88 13.07 12.06 2.48
CA ALA A 88 13.99 11.51 3.47
C ALA A 88 13.21 10.73 4.54
N PRO A 89 13.66 9.51 4.92
CA PRO A 89 13.14 8.88 6.11
C PRO A 89 13.46 9.78 7.31
N GLU A 90 12.47 9.97 8.19
CA GLU A 90 12.79 10.22 9.58
C GLU A 90 13.55 8.98 10.05
N PHE A 91 14.77 9.19 10.56
CA PHE A 91 15.81 8.21 10.96
C PHE A 91 16.83 7.84 9.86
#